data_AF-A0A5E4MJV8-F1
#
_entry.id   AF-A0A5E4MJV8-F1
#
_cell.length_a   1.000
_cell.length_b   1.000
_cell.length_c   1.000
_cell.angle_alpha   90.00
_cell.angle_beta   90.00
_cell.angle_gamma   90.00
#
_symmetry.space_group_name_H-M   'P 1'
#
loop_
_entity.id
_entity.type
_entity.pdbx_description
1 polymer ?
#
loop_
_entity_poly.entity_id
_entity_poly.type
_entity_poly.pdbx_seq_one_letter_code
_entity_poly.pdbx_strand_id
1 'polypeptide(L)'
;MDESHLRPTETTGLASKKEKEVKVHIPDSSSTGFSFRKLWAFTGPGFLMSIAYLDPGNIESDLKSGTTARYKLLWVLMSATILGLVMQRLSARLGVVTGLHLADMCYRQYRKFPRIFVWLMMEVAIIGSDMQEVIGTSIALYLLSNKMIPLWVGVLITVFDTLSFLMLDKYGLRKLELVFGLFIVIMSLSFGYEFAIVQPELKDMAKGLVIPWCSDCQESALLQAVGIIGAIIMPHNLYLHSGLVKSRAVDRTKKDKLKEANYYFFVESSIALFVSFVINVCVVSVFAHGLYNKTNKDVLDICIKNNNTYTDIFSNNTELVEVDIYKGGIFLGCQFGIGAMYIWAIGILAAGQSSTMTGCYAGQFVMEGFLNLQWSRWKRVGFTRVVAIAPTFYFAFFTNINDLTGMNDILNAVMSLQLPFATLPVIAFTSNPRIMGDFTNGYKNIIITIILSIVIISINIYFVIYNTINYFTHSWILMLGIIAYGFIYILMCAYLSLHLFISMLDDCSPLRRNPFIMKYIGPEIGNNFSHHQQTNSTSTPPSSQDDIPNIKL
;
A
#
# COMPACT_ATOMS: atom_id res chain seq x y z
N MET A 1 8.46 -7.22 54.52
CA MET A 1 8.93 -8.61 54.35
C MET A 1 7.78 -9.40 53.74
N ASP A 2 7.69 -9.68 52.45
CA ASP A 2 8.38 -9.22 51.25
C ASP A 2 7.41 -9.57 50.11
N GLU A 3 6.83 -8.54 49.49
CA GLU A 3 6.11 -8.68 48.22
C GLU A 3 7.15 -8.79 47.10
N SER A 4 7.40 -10.00 46.61
CA SER A 4 8.19 -10.18 45.40
C SER A 4 7.53 -11.21 44.46
N HIS A 5 7.19 -10.70 43.28
CA HIS A 5 7.00 -11.42 42.02
C HIS A 5 5.68 -12.15 41.76
N LEU A 6 4.66 -11.37 41.38
CA LEU A 6 3.69 -11.78 40.35
C LEU A 6 3.95 -10.96 39.09
N ARG A 7 4.81 -11.49 38.20
CA ARG A 7 4.99 -10.97 36.84
C ARG A 7 3.83 -11.47 35.97
N PRO A 8 3.16 -10.62 35.17
CA PRO A 8 2.22 -11.09 34.17
C PRO A 8 2.97 -11.90 33.09
N THR A 9 2.64 -13.18 32.98
CA THR A 9 3.16 -14.07 31.94
C THR A 9 2.26 -13.95 30.72
N GLU A 10 2.45 -12.92 29.90
CA GLU A 10 1.92 -12.93 28.52
C GLU A 10 2.77 -13.86 27.65
N THR A 11 2.59 -15.15 27.88
CA THR A 11 2.94 -16.18 26.91
C THR A 11 1.65 -16.76 26.38
N THR A 12 1.08 -16.11 25.37
CA THR A 12 0.56 -16.91 24.26
C THR A 12 1.72 -17.80 23.81
N GLY A 13 1.49 -19.09 23.54
CA GLY A 13 2.52 -20.05 23.12
C GLY A 13 3.25 -19.72 21.80
N LEU A 14 3.20 -18.46 21.35
CA LEU A 14 3.74 -17.87 20.13
C LEU A 14 5.05 -17.09 20.33
N ALA A 15 5.53 -16.93 21.57
CA ALA A 15 6.81 -16.26 21.85
C ALA A 15 8.00 -17.22 22.06
N SER A 16 7.76 -18.52 22.32
CA SER A 16 8.79 -19.45 22.81
C SER A 16 9.70 -20.06 21.74
N LYS A 17 9.49 -19.76 20.45
CA LYS A 17 10.40 -20.21 19.38
C LYS A 17 10.56 -19.14 18.30
N LYS A 18 10.64 -17.88 18.70
CA LYS A 18 11.09 -16.82 17.80
C LYS A 18 12.57 -17.04 17.54
N GLU A 19 12.91 -17.42 16.31
CA GLU A 19 14.13 -16.92 15.66
C GLU A 19 14.28 -15.46 16.13
N LYS A 20 15.34 -15.15 16.87
CA LYS A 20 15.55 -13.81 17.42
C LYS A 20 15.56 -12.85 16.23
N GLU A 21 14.42 -12.23 15.94
CA GLU A 21 14.36 -11.15 14.96
C GLU A 21 15.29 -10.07 15.51
N VAL A 22 16.47 -9.97 14.90
CA VAL A 22 17.49 -9.00 15.27
C VAL A 22 16.93 -7.63 14.94
N LYS A 23 16.28 -7.01 15.92
CA LYS A 23 15.78 -5.65 15.79
C LYS A 23 16.96 -4.70 15.70
N VAL A 24 16.86 -3.71 14.83
CA VAL A 24 17.89 -2.67 14.74
C VAL A 24 17.83 -1.83 16.01
N HIS A 25 18.94 -1.80 16.76
CA HIS A 25 19.07 -1.01 17.98
C HIS A 25 19.24 0.46 17.63
N ILE A 26 18.46 1.33 18.25
CA ILE A 26 18.52 2.76 18.02
C ILE A 26 19.59 3.36 18.95
N PRO A 27 20.54 4.17 18.43
CA PRO A 27 21.54 4.80 19.29
C PRO A 27 20.89 5.82 20.23
N ASP A 28 21.16 5.70 21.52
CA ASP A 28 20.80 6.74 22.49
C ASP A 28 21.74 7.93 22.31
N SER A 29 21.23 9.05 21.78
CA SER A 29 21.92 10.34 21.85
C SER A 29 21.24 11.22 22.90
N SER A 30 22.06 11.87 23.72
CA SER A 30 21.68 12.85 24.75
C SER A 30 21.24 14.20 24.18
N SER A 31 21.32 14.39 22.86
CA SER A 31 20.91 15.61 22.17
C SER A 31 19.39 15.65 21.99
N THR A 32 18.74 16.72 22.45
CA THR A 32 17.31 17.00 22.32
C THR A 32 16.86 17.42 20.90
N GLY A 33 17.77 17.40 19.92
CA GLY A 33 17.52 17.83 18.53
C GLY A 33 17.51 16.70 17.49
N PHE A 34 17.18 17.07 16.24
CA PHE A 34 17.22 16.17 15.07
C PHE A 34 18.62 15.59 14.87
N SER A 35 18.71 14.26 14.71
CA SER A 35 19.98 13.57 14.49
C SER A 35 19.93 12.74 13.22
N PHE A 36 20.81 13.05 12.26
CA PHE A 36 20.97 12.26 11.04
C PHE A 36 21.39 10.81 11.32
N ARG A 37 22.16 10.57 12.40
CA ARG A 37 22.53 9.21 12.82
C ARG A 37 21.33 8.41 13.30
N LYS A 38 20.40 9.05 14.03
CA LYS A 38 19.12 8.43 14.42
C LYS A 38 18.23 8.23 13.20
N LEU A 39 18.11 9.23 12.32
CA LEU A 39 17.36 9.10 11.08
C LEU A 39 17.83 7.87 10.29
N TRP A 40 19.14 7.72 10.07
CA TRP A 40 19.70 6.56 9.37
C TRP A 40 19.36 5.22 10.03
N ALA A 41 19.31 5.16 11.36
CA ALA A 41 18.90 3.96 12.08
C ALA A 41 17.41 3.64 11.90
N PHE A 42 16.56 4.65 11.77
CA PHE A 42 15.13 4.48 11.48
C PHE A 42 14.88 4.20 9.99
N THR A 43 15.69 4.75 9.08
CA THR A 43 15.60 4.55 7.62
C THR A 43 15.55 3.08 7.25
N GLY A 44 14.60 2.70 6.39
CA GLY A 44 14.32 1.35 5.91
C GLY A 44 12.82 1.17 5.65
N PRO A 45 11.98 1.06 6.70
CA PRO A 45 10.54 0.79 6.56
C PRO A 45 9.79 1.72 5.60
N GLY A 46 10.09 3.02 5.61
CA GLY A 46 9.46 4.01 4.72
C GLY A 46 9.85 3.82 3.26
N PHE A 47 11.11 3.47 2.96
CA PHE A 47 11.56 3.17 1.59
C PHE A 47 11.00 1.83 1.08
N LEU A 48 10.89 0.83 1.95
CA LEU A 48 10.23 -0.44 1.60
C LEU A 48 8.76 -0.23 1.27
N MET A 49 8.07 0.61 2.06
CA MET A 49 6.68 0.97 1.82
C MET A 49 6.52 1.78 0.53
N SER A 50 7.46 2.68 0.21
CA SER A 50 7.33 3.54 -0.97
C SER A 50 7.51 2.80 -2.30
N ILE A 51 8.11 1.60 -2.30
CA ILE A 51 8.21 0.77 -3.50
C ILE A 51 6.85 0.38 -4.06
N ALA A 52 5.85 0.18 -3.20
CA ALA A 52 4.49 -0.10 -3.66
C ALA A 52 3.86 1.10 -4.40
N TYR A 53 4.45 2.29 -4.31
CA TYR A 53 4.05 3.45 -5.11
C TYR A 53 4.78 3.51 -6.47
N LEU A 54 5.68 2.57 -6.74
CA LEU A 54 6.51 2.50 -7.94
C LEU A 54 6.39 1.14 -8.64
N ASP A 55 5.34 0.37 -8.32
CA ASP A 55 5.08 -0.92 -8.92
C ASP A 55 4.62 -0.75 -10.38
N PRO A 56 4.67 -1.82 -11.21
CA PRO A 56 4.20 -1.75 -12.58
C PRO A 56 2.74 -1.28 -12.71
N GLY A 57 1.87 -1.61 -11.74
CA GLY A 57 0.48 -1.19 -11.71
C GLY A 57 0.32 0.34 -11.62
N ASN A 58 1.08 0.99 -10.75
CA ASN A 58 1.07 2.45 -10.64
C ASN A 58 1.74 3.12 -11.84
N ILE A 59 2.88 2.60 -12.31
CA ILE A 59 3.56 3.13 -13.50
C ILE A 59 2.65 3.10 -14.73
N GLU A 60 1.86 2.05 -14.92
CA GLU A 60 0.89 1.96 -16.02
C GLU A 60 -0.26 2.97 -15.87
N SER A 61 -0.79 3.13 -14.65
CA SER A 61 -1.84 4.12 -14.37
C SER A 61 -1.36 5.55 -14.66
N ASP A 62 -0.13 5.86 -14.22
CA ASP A 62 0.55 7.13 -14.44
C ASP A 62 0.77 7.38 -15.94
N LEU A 63 1.28 6.39 -16.66
CA LEU A 63 1.44 6.45 -18.11
C LEU A 63 0.12 6.80 -18.79
N LYS A 64 -0.95 6.06 -18.51
CA LYS A 64 -2.29 6.24 -19.12
C LYS A 64 -2.90 7.59 -18.75
N SER A 65 -2.61 8.09 -17.56
CA SER A 65 -3.03 9.45 -17.16
C SER A 65 -2.38 10.55 -17.98
N GLY A 66 -1.10 10.39 -18.31
CA GLY A 66 -0.37 11.32 -19.15
C GLY A 66 -0.94 11.37 -20.58
N THR A 67 -1.20 10.21 -21.18
CA THR A 67 -1.71 10.13 -22.56
C THR A 67 -3.14 10.65 -22.69
N THR A 68 -3.98 10.42 -21.69
CA THR A 68 -5.41 10.79 -21.72
C THR A 68 -5.64 12.24 -21.31
N ALA A 69 -4.92 12.73 -20.29
CA ALA A 69 -5.21 14.02 -19.67
C ALA A 69 -4.04 15.02 -19.69
N ARG A 70 -2.94 14.70 -20.38
CA ARG A 70 -1.70 15.50 -20.43
C ARG A 70 -1.20 15.76 -19.01
N TYR A 71 -1.22 17.02 -18.57
CA TYR A 71 -0.80 17.46 -17.24
C TYR A 71 -1.97 17.75 -16.29
N LYS A 72 -3.23 17.58 -16.74
CA LYS A 72 -4.42 17.98 -15.98
C LYS A 72 -4.65 17.15 -14.71
N LEU A 73 -4.13 15.92 -14.66
CA LEU A 73 -4.29 15.00 -13.52
C LEU A 73 -3.11 15.01 -12.55
N LEU A 74 -2.07 15.81 -12.79
CA LEU A 74 -0.90 15.88 -11.90
C LEU A 74 -1.27 16.37 -10.49
N TRP A 75 -2.23 17.28 -10.34
CA TRP A 75 -2.73 17.69 -9.02
C TRP A 75 -3.45 16.55 -8.29
N VAL A 76 -4.09 15.61 -9.01
CA VAL A 76 -4.72 14.42 -8.43
C VAL A 76 -3.64 13.47 -7.93
N LEU A 77 -2.60 13.20 -8.73
CA LEU A 77 -1.42 12.42 -8.33
C LEU A 77 -0.75 13.02 -7.07
N MET A 78 -0.55 14.33 -7.04
CA MET A 78 0.00 15.03 -5.86
C MET A 78 -0.92 14.89 -4.63
N SER A 79 -2.21 15.15 -4.80
CA SER A 79 -3.19 15.08 -3.69
C SER A 79 -3.32 13.66 -3.16
N ALA A 80 -3.37 12.66 -4.03
CA ALA A 80 -3.40 11.25 -3.69
C ALA A 80 -2.12 10.81 -2.98
N THR A 81 -0.95 11.32 -3.36
CA THR A 81 0.31 11.01 -2.69
C THR A 81 0.39 11.63 -1.29
N ILE A 82 -0.03 12.89 -1.13
CA ILE A 82 -0.12 13.55 0.18
C ILE A 82 -1.07 12.78 1.10
N LEU A 83 -2.21 12.35 0.56
CA LEU A 83 -3.20 11.59 1.28
C LEU A 83 -2.69 10.18 1.64
N GLY A 84 -1.98 9.54 0.72
CA GLY A 84 -1.23 8.32 0.95
C GLY A 84 -0.28 8.48 2.13
N LEU A 85 0.52 9.55 2.16
CA LEU A 85 1.41 9.87 3.28
C LEU A 85 0.64 10.02 4.61
N VAL A 86 -0.53 10.66 4.61
CA VAL A 86 -1.38 10.76 5.81
C VAL A 86 -1.81 9.36 6.28
N MET A 87 -2.28 8.50 5.38
CA MET A 87 -2.70 7.14 5.71
C MET A 87 -1.53 6.28 6.20
N GLN A 88 -0.39 6.37 5.52
CA GLN A 88 0.84 5.67 5.88
C GLN A 88 1.36 6.10 7.25
N ARG A 89 1.28 7.40 7.57
CA ARG A 89 1.58 7.91 8.91
C ARG A 89 0.67 7.29 9.97
N LEU A 90 -0.63 7.16 9.71
CA LEU A 90 -1.56 6.53 10.66
C LEU A 90 -1.22 5.06 10.87
N SER A 91 -0.98 4.33 9.78
CA SER A 91 -0.56 2.93 9.82
C SER A 91 0.75 2.71 10.61
N ALA A 92 1.78 3.52 10.33
CA ALA A 92 3.04 3.48 11.06
C ALA A 92 2.87 3.77 12.55
N ARG A 93 2.09 4.82 12.90
CA ARG A 93 1.82 5.17 14.30
C ARG A 93 1.13 4.05 15.05
N LEU A 94 0.18 3.36 14.42
CA LEU A 94 -0.48 2.19 15.03
C LEU A 94 0.56 1.14 15.40
N GLY A 95 1.45 0.76 14.48
CA GLY A 95 2.49 -0.25 14.71
C GLY A 95 3.53 0.17 15.78
N VAL A 96 3.90 1.45 15.80
CA VAL A 96 4.87 1.99 16.78
C VAL A 96 4.28 1.99 18.19
N VAL A 97 3.10 2.57 18.37
CA VAL A 97 2.46 2.76 19.68
C VAL A 97 2.05 1.42 20.27
N THR A 98 1.34 0.61 19.50
CA THR A 98 0.73 -0.62 20.02
C THR A 98 1.68 -1.83 20.00
N GLY A 99 2.71 -1.80 19.14
CA GLY A 99 3.60 -2.94 18.92
C GLY A 99 2.98 -4.09 18.14
N LEU A 100 1.77 -3.93 17.63
CA LEU A 100 1.03 -4.89 16.83
C LEU A 100 0.79 -4.29 15.44
N HIS A 101 0.83 -5.10 14.39
CA HIS A 101 0.49 -4.60 13.06
C HIS A 101 -1.03 -4.57 12.87
N LEU A 102 -1.48 -3.89 11.84
CA LEU A 102 -2.90 -3.67 11.57
C LEU A 102 -3.71 -4.98 11.52
N ALA A 103 -3.18 -6.03 10.89
CA ALA A 103 -3.84 -7.33 10.82
C ALA A 103 -4.04 -8.00 12.20
N ASP A 104 -3.08 -7.85 13.13
CA ASP A 104 -3.21 -8.35 14.51
C ASP A 104 -4.35 -7.62 15.24
N MET A 105 -4.49 -6.32 14.97
CA MET A 105 -5.57 -5.52 15.56
C MET A 105 -6.93 -5.90 15.01
N CYS A 106 -7.03 -6.12 13.70
CA CYS A 106 -8.24 -6.67 13.10
C CYS A 106 -8.62 -8.02 13.73
N TYR A 107 -7.64 -8.88 14.02
CA TYR A 107 -7.90 -10.16 14.70
C TYR A 107 -8.44 -10.01 16.12
N ARG A 108 -7.92 -9.04 16.88
CA ARG A 108 -8.30 -8.80 18.28
C ARG A 108 -9.61 -8.04 18.44
N GLN A 109 -9.93 -7.16 17.50
CA GLN A 109 -11.07 -6.24 17.59
C GLN A 109 -12.30 -6.78 16.82
N TYR A 110 -12.10 -7.39 15.66
CA TYR A 110 -13.21 -7.89 14.84
C TYR A 110 -13.58 -9.33 15.17
N ARG A 111 -14.90 -9.60 15.14
CA ARG A 111 -15.45 -10.95 15.23
C ARG A 111 -15.05 -11.81 14.04
N LYS A 112 -15.19 -13.12 14.20
CA LYS A 112 -14.79 -14.14 13.21
C LYS A 112 -15.26 -13.85 11.78
N PHE A 113 -16.54 -13.52 11.57
CA PHE A 113 -17.07 -13.31 10.21
C PHE A 113 -16.51 -12.04 9.55
N PRO A 114 -16.65 -10.82 10.13
CA PRO A 114 -16.03 -9.62 9.57
C PRO A 114 -14.52 -9.75 9.37
N ARG A 115 -13.82 -10.39 10.32
CA ARG A 115 -12.38 -10.63 10.25
C ARG A 115 -11.98 -11.46 9.03
N ILE A 116 -12.65 -12.60 8.82
CA ILE A 116 -12.35 -13.48 7.68
C ILE A 116 -12.69 -12.79 6.35
N PHE A 117 -13.76 -12.02 6.30
CA PHE A 117 -14.12 -11.26 5.10
C PHE A 117 -13.07 -10.19 4.76
N VAL A 118 -12.63 -9.40 5.74
CA VAL A 118 -11.56 -8.41 5.54
C VAL A 118 -10.25 -9.09 5.14
N TRP A 119 -9.92 -10.24 5.74
CA TRP A 119 -8.77 -11.05 5.33
C TRP A 119 -8.86 -11.46 3.86
N LEU A 120 -9.99 -12.02 3.43
CA LEU A 120 -10.21 -12.41 2.04
C LEU A 120 -10.00 -11.23 1.09
N MET A 121 -10.56 -10.06 1.42
CA MET A 121 -10.39 -8.85 0.60
C MET A 121 -8.94 -8.40 0.50
N MET A 122 -8.15 -8.54 1.58
CA MET A 122 -6.73 -8.22 1.57
C MET A 122 -5.91 -9.25 0.79
N GLU A 123 -6.25 -10.54 0.85
CA GLU A 123 -5.59 -11.56 0.01
C GLU A 123 -5.86 -11.31 -1.48
N VAL A 124 -7.10 -10.97 -1.86
CA VAL A 124 -7.41 -10.58 -3.25
C VAL A 124 -6.59 -9.35 -3.67
N ALA A 125 -6.37 -8.39 -2.76
CA ALA A 125 -5.52 -7.24 -3.02
C ALA A 125 -4.07 -7.63 -3.26
N ILE A 126 -3.51 -8.50 -2.42
CA ILE A 126 -2.14 -8.97 -2.55
C ILE A 126 -1.98 -9.73 -3.86
N ILE A 127 -2.88 -10.68 -4.16
CA ILE A 127 -2.86 -11.46 -5.41
C ILE A 127 -2.94 -10.54 -6.63
N GLY A 128 -3.83 -9.54 -6.61
CA GLY A 128 -3.96 -8.60 -7.73
C GLY A 128 -2.68 -7.79 -7.97
N SER A 129 -2.00 -7.38 -6.89
CA SER A 129 -0.72 -6.65 -6.97
C SER A 129 0.35 -7.56 -7.57
N ASP A 130 0.41 -8.79 -7.05
CA ASP A 130 1.33 -9.83 -7.49
C ASP A 130 1.19 -10.14 -8.98
N MET A 131 -0.05 -10.14 -9.49
CA MET A 131 -0.32 -10.30 -10.93
C MET A 131 0.28 -9.14 -11.74
N GLN A 132 0.06 -7.88 -11.32
CA GLN A 132 0.63 -6.69 -12.01
C GLN A 132 2.16 -6.72 -12.07
N GLU A 133 2.80 -7.19 -11.00
CA GLU A 133 4.26 -7.34 -10.93
C GLU A 133 4.79 -8.40 -11.90
N VAL A 134 4.12 -9.55 -11.95
CA VAL A 134 4.49 -10.66 -12.82
C VAL A 134 4.32 -10.26 -14.29
N ILE A 135 3.24 -9.53 -14.61
CA ILE A 135 3.01 -8.97 -15.95
C ILE A 135 4.11 -7.97 -16.30
N GLY A 136 4.37 -6.99 -15.44
CA GLY A 136 5.42 -5.98 -15.68
C GLY A 136 6.79 -6.61 -15.88
N THR A 137 7.17 -7.58 -15.05
CA THR A 137 8.43 -8.32 -15.16
C THR A 137 8.50 -9.12 -16.47
N SER A 138 7.41 -9.80 -16.86
CA SER A 138 7.35 -10.55 -18.11
C SER A 138 7.48 -9.66 -19.35
N ILE A 139 6.85 -8.47 -19.32
CA ILE A 139 6.95 -7.46 -20.39
C ILE A 139 8.37 -6.89 -20.46
N ALA A 140 8.99 -6.60 -19.31
CA ALA A 140 10.37 -6.13 -19.27
C ALA A 140 11.35 -7.15 -19.87
N LEU A 141 11.21 -8.43 -19.52
CA LEU A 141 12.03 -9.51 -20.10
C LEU A 141 11.76 -9.68 -21.61
N TYR A 142 10.51 -9.54 -22.05
CA TYR A 142 10.12 -9.58 -23.45
C TYR A 142 10.78 -8.44 -24.25
N LEU A 143 10.80 -7.21 -23.70
CA LEU A 143 11.45 -6.05 -24.32
C LEU A 143 12.99 -6.18 -24.33
N LEU A 144 13.59 -6.56 -23.19
CA LEU A 144 15.05 -6.72 -23.07
C LEU A 144 15.61 -7.81 -23.98
N SER A 145 14.84 -8.87 -24.19
CA SER A 145 15.22 -9.99 -25.06
C SER A 145 14.88 -9.77 -26.53
N ASN A 146 14.40 -8.57 -26.93
CA ASN A 146 13.97 -8.28 -28.30
C ASN A 146 12.98 -9.35 -28.83
N LYS A 147 11.94 -9.64 -28.03
CA LYS A 147 10.90 -10.65 -28.31
C LYS A 147 11.38 -12.12 -28.32
N MET A 148 12.62 -12.41 -27.92
CA MET A 148 13.12 -13.80 -27.87
C MET A 148 12.50 -14.62 -26.72
N ILE A 149 12.21 -14.00 -25.58
CA ILE A 149 11.54 -14.64 -24.44
C ILE A 149 10.05 -14.33 -24.52
N PRO A 150 9.17 -15.30 -24.84
CA PRO A 150 7.73 -15.09 -24.84
C PRO A 150 7.19 -14.70 -23.46
N LEU A 151 6.06 -13.99 -23.41
CA LEU A 151 5.46 -13.52 -22.15
C LEU A 151 5.21 -14.65 -21.15
N TRP A 152 4.65 -15.79 -21.59
CA TRP A 152 4.40 -16.93 -20.71
C TRP A 152 5.70 -17.52 -20.12
N VAL A 153 6.82 -17.48 -20.86
CA VAL A 153 8.13 -17.87 -20.33
C VAL A 153 8.60 -16.84 -19.31
N GLY A 154 8.43 -15.55 -19.60
CA GLY A 154 8.69 -14.46 -18.65
C GLY A 154 7.94 -14.65 -17.33
N VAL A 155 6.65 -15.02 -17.39
CA VAL A 155 5.82 -15.36 -16.22
C VAL A 155 6.38 -16.57 -15.45
N LEU A 156 6.90 -17.59 -16.12
CA LEU A 156 7.53 -18.72 -15.43
C LEU A 156 8.88 -18.36 -14.80
N ILE A 157 9.63 -17.45 -15.44
CA ILE A 157 10.90 -16.96 -14.89
C ILE A 157 10.68 -16.27 -13.55
N THR A 158 9.54 -15.58 -13.36
CA THR A 158 9.26 -14.89 -12.08
C THR A 158 9.12 -15.83 -10.88
N VAL A 159 8.90 -17.14 -11.11
CA VAL A 159 8.97 -18.14 -10.05
C VAL A 159 10.35 -18.14 -9.37
N PHE A 160 11.42 -17.91 -10.14
CA PHE A 160 12.78 -17.82 -9.59
C PHE A 160 12.99 -16.57 -8.73
N ASP A 161 12.23 -15.50 -8.97
CA ASP A 161 12.29 -14.29 -8.15
C ASP A 161 11.80 -14.55 -6.72
N THR A 162 10.81 -15.44 -6.58
CA THR A 162 10.31 -15.90 -5.28
C THR A 162 11.38 -16.67 -4.50
N LEU A 163 12.17 -17.49 -5.19
CA LEU A 163 13.29 -18.23 -4.61
C LEU A 163 14.42 -17.26 -4.23
N SER A 164 14.69 -16.28 -5.08
CA SER A 164 15.67 -15.22 -4.84
C SER A 164 15.28 -14.38 -3.61
N PHE A 165 14.00 -14.04 -3.45
CA PHE A 165 13.47 -13.38 -2.26
C PHE A 165 13.68 -14.21 -0.99
N LEU A 166 13.31 -15.50 -1.01
CA LEU A 166 13.49 -16.39 0.13
C LEU A 166 14.96 -16.54 0.54
N MET A 167 15.87 -16.53 -0.44
CA MET A 167 17.31 -16.48 -0.19
C MET A 167 17.73 -15.16 0.46
N LEU A 168 17.25 -14.02 -0.06
CA LEU A 168 17.57 -12.68 0.44
C LEU A 168 17.03 -12.41 1.85
N ASP A 169 15.84 -12.89 2.19
CA ASP A 169 15.23 -12.75 3.53
C ASP A 169 16.13 -13.37 4.62
N LYS A 170 16.87 -14.43 4.28
CA LYS A 170 17.81 -15.09 5.20
C LYS A 170 19.02 -14.21 5.58
N TYR A 171 19.38 -13.22 4.75
CA TYR A 171 20.58 -12.40 4.96
C TYR A 171 20.37 -11.19 5.90
N GLY A 172 19.14 -10.98 6.38
CA GLY A 172 18.79 -9.97 7.37
C GLY A 172 18.32 -8.63 6.79
N LEU A 173 17.49 -7.94 7.57
CA LEU A 173 16.69 -6.79 7.11
C LEU A 173 17.53 -5.63 6.55
N ARG A 174 18.68 -5.30 7.16
CA ARG A 174 19.47 -4.13 6.73
C ARG A 174 20.10 -4.30 5.35
N LYS A 175 20.45 -5.53 4.97
CA LYS A 175 20.97 -5.82 3.63
C LYS A 175 19.86 -5.77 2.59
N LEU A 176 18.68 -6.26 2.97
CA LEU A 176 17.49 -6.23 2.14
C LEU A 176 16.99 -4.79 1.90
N GLU A 177 17.04 -3.91 2.91
CA GLU A 177 16.83 -2.46 2.76
C GLU A 177 17.80 -1.82 1.75
N LEU A 178 19.06 -2.27 1.70
CA LEU A 178 20.05 -1.77 0.73
C LEU A 178 19.73 -2.23 -0.69
N VAL A 179 19.30 -3.48 -0.89
CA VAL A 179 18.87 -4.00 -2.20
C VAL A 179 17.67 -3.20 -2.71
N PHE A 180 16.71 -2.87 -1.84
CA PHE A 180 15.60 -2.01 -2.21
C PHE A 180 16.01 -0.58 -2.55
N GLY A 181 16.94 0.00 -1.78
CA GLY A 181 17.54 1.29 -2.13
C GLY A 181 18.18 1.28 -3.52
N LEU A 182 18.85 0.18 -3.91
CA LEU A 182 19.41 0.00 -5.24
C LEU A 182 18.32 -0.02 -6.32
N PHE A 183 17.21 -0.74 -6.13
CA PHE A 183 16.10 -0.74 -7.08
C PHE A 183 15.48 0.65 -7.27
N ILE A 184 15.29 1.42 -6.18
CA ILE A 184 14.78 2.79 -6.26
C ILE A 184 15.75 3.68 -7.06
N VAL A 185 17.05 3.53 -6.86
CA VAL A 185 18.06 4.27 -7.64
C VAL A 185 18.00 3.89 -9.13
N ILE A 186 17.87 2.60 -9.46
CA ILE A 186 17.75 2.14 -10.85
C ILE A 186 16.49 2.74 -11.50
N MET A 187 15.34 2.69 -10.83
CA MET A 187 14.10 3.30 -11.32
C MET A 187 14.24 4.81 -11.50
N SER A 188 14.80 5.50 -10.51
CA SER A 188 15.03 6.95 -10.55
C SER A 188 15.92 7.36 -11.72
N LEU A 189 17.00 6.62 -11.97
CA LEU A 189 17.91 6.89 -13.08
C LEU A 189 17.26 6.55 -14.44
N SER A 190 16.51 5.45 -14.52
CA SER A 190 15.89 5.01 -15.78
C SER A 190 14.79 5.97 -16.21
N PHE A 191 13.80 6.22 -15.35
CA PHE A 191 12.70 7.14 -15.67
C PHE A 191 13.13 8.60 -15.70
N GLY A 192 14.15 8.97 -14.90
CA GLY A 192 14.77 10.28 -14.96
C GLY A 192 15.52 10.53 -16.27
N TYR A 193 16.17 9.51 -16.85
CA TYR A 193 16.79 9.59 -18.16
C TYR A 193 15.76 9.83 -19.28
N GLU A 194 14.64 9.08 -19.27
CA GLU A 194 13.54 9.29 -20.22
C GLU A 194 12.97 10.71 -20.12
N PHE A 195 12.78 11.21 -18.90
CA PHE A 195 12.34 12.58 -18.66
C PHE A 195 13.33 13.62 -19.22
N ALA A 196 14.64 13.39 -19.05
CA ALA A 196 15.68 14.30 -19.55
C ALA A 196 15.75 14.34 -21.09
N ILE A 197 15.49 13.22 -21.76
CA ILE A 197 15.48 13.14 -23.23
C ILE A 197 14.22 13.74 -23.83
N VAL A 198 13.05 13.47 -23.24
CA VAL A 198 11.76 13.94 -23.77
C VAL A 198 11.60 15.45 -23.62
N GLN A 199 12.28 16.05 -22.63
CA GLN A 199 12.28 17.50 -22.34
C GLN A 199 10.86 18.10 -22.25
N PRO A 200 10.01 17.60 -21.34
CA PRO A 200 8.66 18.13 -21.18
C PRO A 200 8.67 19.59 -20.68
N GLU A 201 7.65 20.36 -21.08
CA GLU A 201 7.48 21.76 -20.68
C GLU A 201 7.24 21.90 -19.16
N LEU A 202 8.28 22.26 -18.42
CA LEU A 202 8.25 22.39 -16.96
C LEU A 202 7.19 23.37 -16.45
N LYS A 203 6.91 24.43 -17.23
CA LYS A 203 5.91 25.45 -16.86
C LYS A 203 4.51 24.84 -16.80
N ASP A 204 4.13 24.06 -17.80
CA ASP A 204 2.81 23.44 -17.88
C ASP A 204 2.67 22.31 -16.85
N MET A 205 3.74 21.55 -16.61
CA MET A 205 3.80 20.55 -15.55
C MET A 205 3.63 21.18 -14.15
N ALA A 206 4.38 22.25 -13.84
CA ALA A 206 4.28 22.95 -12.56
C ALA A 206 2.88 23.56 -12.36
N LYS A 207 2.30 24.09 -13.44
CA LYS A 207 0.93 24.60 -13.42
C LYS A 207 -0.03 23.44 -13.10
N GLY A 208 0.10 22.29 -13.77
CA GLY A 208 -0.79 21.13 -13.62
C GLY A 208 -0.68 20.42 -12.26
N LEU A 209 0.45 20.57 -11.58
CA LEU A 209 0.66 20.12 -10.21
C LEU A 209 -0.12 20.94 -9.18
N VAL A 210 -0.16 22.26 -9.34
CA VAL A 210 -0.66 23.18 -8.30
C VAL A 210 -2.12 23.54 -8.51
N ILE A 211 -2.55 23.72 -9.75
CA ILE A 211 -3.88 24.27 -10.05
C ILE A 211 -4.81 23.14 -10.49
N PRO A 212 -5.89 22.85 -9.75
CA PRO A 212 -6.92 21.94 -10.20
C PRO A 212 -7.71 22.62 -11.33
N TRP A 213 -7.36 22.35 -12.59
CA TRP A 213 -8.18 22.72 -13.74
C TRP A 213 -8.66 21.46 -14.47
N CYS A 214 -9.98 21.27 -14.48
CA CYS A 214 -10.66 20.25 -15.26
C CYS A 214 -11.93 20.83 -15.87
N SER A 215 -11.84 22.04 -16.45
CA SER A 215 -12.99 22.72 -17.09
C SER A 215 -13.56 21.94 -18.28
N ASP A 216 -12.68 21.25 -19.02
CA ASP A 216 -13.01 20.53 -20.27
C ASP A 216 -12.54 19.06 -20.20
N CYS A 217 -12.75 18.39 -19.07
CA CYS A 217 -12.34 17.00 -18.90
C CYS A 217 -13.41 16.05 -19.43
N GLN A 218 -13.00 15.17 -20.35
CA GLN A 218 -13.83 14.05 -20.81
C GLN A 218 -14.07 13.05 -19.66
N GLU A 219 -15.14 12.25 -19.75
CA GLU A 219 -15.46 11.22 -18.76
C GLU A 219 -14.30 10.24 -18.51
N SER A 220 -13.52 9.95 -19.56
CA SER A 220 -12.29 9.14 -19.49
C SER A 220 -11.25 9.70 -18.53
N ALA A 221 -11.10 11.03 -18.46
CA ALA A 221 -10.15 11.67 -17.54
C ALA A 221 -10.60 11.55 -16.07
N LEU A 222 -11.91 11.52 -15.79
CA LEU A 222 -12.44 11.28 -14.44
C LEU A 222 -12.21 9.84 -14.01
N LEU A 223 -12.46 8.87 -14.90
CA LEU A 223 -12.14 7.46 -14.66
C LEU A 223 -10.64 7.26 -14.37
N GLN A 224 -9.78 7.97 -15.11
CA GLN A 224 -8.34 7.92 -14.88
C GLN A 224 -7.94 8.57 -13.55
N ALA A 225 -8.56 9.69 -13.16
CA ALA A 225 -8.34 10.32 -11.85
C ALA A 225 -8.68 9.38 -10.69
N VAL A 226 -9.76 8.62 -10.83
CA VAL A 226 -10.14 7.55 -9.90
C VAL A 226 -9.07 6.45 -9.87
N GLY A 227 -8.63 5.99 -11.04
CA GLY A 227 -7.58 4.98 -11.17
C GLY A 227 -6.29 5.39 -10.47
N ILE A 228 -5.88 6.66 -10.61
CA ILE A 228 -4.71 7.24 -9.93
C ILE A 228 -4.84 7.12 -8.40
N ILE A 229 -6.00 7.46 -7.83
CA ILE A 229 -6.22 7.36 -6.38
C ILE A 229 -6.13 5.90 -5.91
N GLY A 230 -6.73 4.97 -6.67
CA GLY A 230 -6.71 3.53 -6.39
C GLY A 230 -5.30 2.92 -6.48
N ALA A 231 -4.53 3.32 -7.49
CA ALA A 231 -3.17 2.85 -7.72
C ALA A 231 -2.19 3.38 -6.66
N ILE A 232 -2.31 4.64 -6.27
CA ILE A 232 -1.41 5.27 -5.29
C ILE A 232 -1.67 4.78 -3.87
N ILE A 233 -2.94 4.68 -3.46
CA ILE A 233 -3.29 4.24 -2.11
C ILE A 233 -3.52 2.74 -2.15
N MET A 234 -2.46 1.95 -2.02
CA MET A 234 -2.58 0.50 -1.98
C MET A 234 -3.04 -0.01 -0.60
N PRO A 235 -4.12 -0.82 -0.51
CA PRO A 235 -4.64 -1.29 0.76
C PRO A 235 -3.67 -2.21 1.50
N HIS A 236 -3.05 -3.17 0.81
CA HIS A 236 -2.09 -4.10 1.40
C HIS A 236 -0.85 -3.38 1.95
N ASN A 237 -0.46 -2.25 1.36
CA ASN A 237 0.69 -1.47 1.78
C ASN A 237 0.47 -0.80 3.16
N LEU A 238 -0.78 -0.49 3.53
CA LEU A 238 -1.10 -0.05 4.89
C LEU A 238 -0.86 -1.15 5.92
N TYR A 239 -1.14 -2.42 5.58
CA TYR A 239 -0.81 -3.53 6.47
C TYR A 239 0.70 -3.75 6.57
N LEU A 240 1.38 -3.71 5.43
CA LEU A 240 2.84 -3.85 5.33
C LEU A 240 3.56 -2.82 6.21
N HIS A 241 3.27 -1.53 6.05
CA HIS A 241 3.98 -0.47 6.77
C HIS A 241 3.81 -0.56 8.29
N SER A 242 2.60 -0.92 8.77
CA SER A 242 2.37 -1.16 10.20
C SER A 242 3.19 -2.33 10.76
N GLY A 243 3.54 -3.31 9.92
CA GLY A 243 4.42 -4.42 10.25
C GLY A 243 5.90 -4.02 10.23
N LEU A 244 6.34 -3.33 9.20
CA LEU A 244 7.75 -2.97 8.99
C LEU A 244 8.33 -2.09 10.10
N VAL A 245 7.54 -1.17 10.65
CA VAL A 245 7.98 -0.30 11.77
C VAL A 245 8.35 -1.08 13.04
N LYS A 246 7.85 -2.33 13.20
CA LYS A 246 8.19 -3.21 14.35
C LYS A 246 9.63 -3.73 14.31
N SER A 247 10.29 -3.65 13.16
CA SER A 247 11.69 -4.05 12.99
C SER A 247 12.67 -3.18 13.80
N ARG A 248 12.24 -1.97 14.20
CA ARG A 248 13.04 -1.07 15.02
C ARG A 248 12.71 -1.26 16.50
N ALA A 249 13.74 -1.32 17.34
CA ALA A 249 13.59 -1.54 18.78
C ALA A 249 13.19 -0.24 19.50
N VAL A 250 11.89 0.05 19.59
CA VAL A 250 11.35 1.20 20.32
C VAL A 250 10.88 0.79 21.71
N ASP A 251 11.35 1.50 22.75
CA ASP A 251 10.86 1.38 24.12
C ASP A 251 9.48 2.04 24.24
N ARG A 252 8.45 1.22 24.46
CA ARG A 252 7.04 1.64 24.54
C ARG A 252 6.62 2.11 25.93
N THR A 253 7.47 1.92 26.94
CA THR A 253 7.19 2.36 28.31
C THR A 253 7.35 3.88 28.46
N LYS A 254 8.20 4.49 27.62
CA LYS A 254 8.53 5.92 27.65
C LYS A 254 7.80 6.67 26.52
N LYS A 255 6.90 7.58 26.91
CA LYS A 255 6.12 8.41 25.96
C LYS A 255 7.01 9.25 25.04
N ASP A 256 8.14 9.75 25.53
CA ASP A 256 9.04 10.59 24.72
C ASP A 256 9.74 9.79 23.62
N LYS A 257 10.11 8.53 23.88
CA LYS A 257 10.68 7.62 22.87
C LYS A 257 9.67 7.24 21.80
N LEU A 258 8.40 7.10 22.16
CA LEU A 258 7.31 6.91 21.19
C LEU A 258 7.07 8.14 20.33
N LYS A 259 7.09 9.36 20.91
CA LYS A 259 7.01 10.62 20.17
C LYS A 259 8.18 10.76 19.19
N GLU A 260 9.39 10.47 19.65
CA GLU A 260 10.61 10.51 18.83
C GLU A 260 10.53 9.51 17.67
N ALA A 261 10.16 8.26 17.93
CA ALA A 261 10.02 7.24 16.89
C ALA A 261 8.97 7.63 15.84
N ASN A 262 7.79 8.09 16.28
CA ASN A 262 6.73 8.56 15.38
C ASN A 262 7.19 9.74 14.49
N TYR A 263 8.02 10.62 15.03
CA TYR A 263 8.59 11.73 14.28
C TYR A 263 9.59 11.27 13.21
N TYR A 264 10.55 10.40 13.56
CA TYR A 264 11.53 9.88 12.59
C TYR A 264 10.87 9.03 11.48
N PHE A 265 9.92 8.15 11.83
CA PHE A 265 9.19 7.38 10.82
C PHE A 265 8.36 8.26 9.88
N PHE A 266 7.79 9.36 10.40
CA PHE A 266 7.09 10.33 9.56
C PHE A 266 8.03 11.05 8.59
N VAL A 267 9.18 11.53 9.07
CA VAL A 267 10.18 12.21 8.23
C VAL A 267 10.69 11.26 7.14
N GLU A 268 11.05 10.04 7.53
CA GLU A 268 11.51 9.01 6.59
C GLU A 268 10.46 8.69 5.51
N SER A 269 9.22 8.41 5.92
CA SER A 269 8.13 8.11 4.98
C SER A 269 7.83 9.28 4.05
N SER A 270 7.97 10.51 4.54
CA SER A 270 7.78 11.73 3.74
C SER A 270 8.86 11.85 2.66
N ILE A 271 10.12 11.58 3.00
CA ILE A 271 11.23 11.59 2.03
C ILE A 271 11.03 10.47 0.99
N ALA A 272 10.71 9.25 1.43
CA ALA A 272 10.55 8.10 0.55
C ALA A 272 9.37 8.28 -0.44
N LEU A 273 8.23 8.77 0.03
CA LEU A 273 7.09 9.07 -0.84
C LEU A 273 7.33 10.28 -1.72
N PHE A 274 8.12 11.27 -1.29
CA PHE A 274 8.51 12.38 -2.16
C PHE A 274 9.40 11.92 -3.32
N VAL A 275 10.36 11.03 -3.06
CA VAL A 275 11.17 10.43 -4.14
C VAL A 275 10.28 9.65 -5.11
N SER A 276 9.34 8.86 -4.57
CA SER A 276 8.42 8.08 -5.40
C SER A 276 7.51 8.98 -6.24
N PHE A 277 6.99 10.05 -5.65
CA PHE A 277 6.21 11.07 -6.34
C PHE A 277 6.97 11.72 -7.50
N VAL A 278 8.25 12.05 -7.31
CA VAL A 278 9.07 12.63 -8.38
C VAL A 278 9.18 11.65 -9.56
N ILE A 279 9.39 10.36 -9.29
CA ILE A 279 9.42 9.33 -10.33
C ILE A 279 8.09 9.26 -11.08
N ASN A 280 6.97 9.23 -10.37
CA ASN A 280 5.63 9.19 -10.98
C ASN A 280 5.38 10.42 -11.86
N VAL A 281 5.74 11.61 -11.38
CA VAL A 281 5.65 12.85 -12.17
C VAL A 281 6.52 12.76 -13.43
N CYS A 282 7.72 12.18 -13.35
CA CYS A 282 8.56 11.96 -14.52
C CYS A 282 7.88 11.04 -15.54
N VAL A 283 7.32 9.91 -15.12
CA VAL A 283 6.60 8.96 -15.99
C VAL A 283 5.39 9.63 -16.64
N VAL A 284 4.49 10.24 -15.87
CA VAL A 284 3.32 10.95 -16.40
C VAL A 284 3.74 11.98 -17.43
N SER A 285 4.79 12.76 -17.14
CA SER A 285 5.22 13.87 -18.00
C SER A 285 5.82 13.41 -19.32
N VAL A 286 6.59 12.32 -19.31
CA VAL A 286 7.18 11.71 -20.51
C VAL A 286 6.08 11.35 -21.51
N PHE A 287 5.05 10.63 -21.07
CA PHE A 287 3.99 10.18 -21.96
C PHE A 287 2.93 11.26 -22.25
N ALA A 288 2.73 12.20 -21.33
CA ALA A 288 1.92 13.39 -21.58
C ALA A 288 2.48 14.27 -22.69
N HIS A 289 3.80 14.43 -22.76
CA HIS A 289 4.43 15.20 -23.83
C HIS A 289 4.50 14.40 -25.14
N GLY A 290 4.86 13.12 -25.06
CA GLY A 290 5.09 12.29 -26.24
C GLY A 290 3.84 11.80 -26.96
N LEU A 291 2.78 11.44 -26.22
CA LEU A 291 1.65 10.67 -26.74
C LEU A 291 0.27 11.31 -26.55
N TYR A 292 0.18 12.48 -25.90
CA TYR A 292 -1.11 13.15 -25.74
C TYR A 292 -1.74 13.52 -27.08
N ASN A 293 -2.98 13.07 -27.28
CA ASN A 293 -3.78 13.30 -28.49
C ASN A 293 -3.10 12.80 -29.80
N LYS A 294 -2.25 11.77 -29.70
CA LYS A 294 -1.65 11.08 -30.85
C LYS A 294 -2.49 9.89 -31.26
N THR A 295 -2.59 9.67 -32.56
CA THR A 295 -3.24 8.49 -33.15
C THR A 295 -2.23 7.35 -33.38
N ASN A 296 -2.71 6.11 -33.55
CA ASN A 296 -1.81 4.99 -33.84
C ASN A 296 -1.03 5.22 -35.14
N LYS A 297 -1.65 5.86 -36.13
CA LYS A 297 -0.97 6.28 -37.36
C LYS A 297 0.17 7.26 -37.11
N ASP A 298 -0.02 8.27 -36.25
CA ASP A 298 1.04 9.24 -35.96
C ASP A 298 2.27 8.57 -35.33
N VAL A 299 2.06 7.60 -34.45
CA VAL A 299 3.14 6.84 -33.80
C VAL A 299 3.80 5.88 -34.79
N LEU A 300 3.02 5.23 -35.64
CA LEU A 300 3.52 4.38 -36.71
C LEU A 300 4.46 5.15 -37.65
N ASP A 301 4.06 6.36 -38.07
CA ASP A 301 4.86 7.22 -38.94
C ASP A 301 6.20 7.61 -38.29
N ILE A 302 6.22 7.84 -36.98
CA ILE A 302 7.45 8.06 -36.21
C ILE A 302 8.34 6.82 -36.24
N CYS A 303 7.78 5.64 -35.99
CA CYS A 303 8.52 4.38 -36.01
C CYS A 303 9.14 4.09 -37.37
N ILE A 304 8.39 4.32 -38.46
CA ILE A 304 8.86 4.12 -39.84
C ILE A 304 9.99 5.10 -40.16
N LYS A 305 9.83 6.39 -39.80
CA LYS A 305 10.83 7.43 -40.05
C LYS A 305 12.18 7.11 -39.39
N ASN A 306 12.14 6.53 -38.20
CA ASN A 306 13.35 6.17 -37.46
C ASN A 306 13.82 4.73 -37.72
N ASN A 307 13.26 4.07 -38.75
CA ASN A 307 13.62 2.72 -39.21
C ASN A 307 13.61 1.66 -38.11
N ASN A 308 12.63 1.73 -37.21
CA ASN A 308 12.53 0.81 -36.08
C ASN A 308 11.86 -0.52 -36.49
N THR A 309 12.31 -1.64 -35.94
CA THR A 309 11.83 -3.00 -36.27
C THR A 309 10.46 -3.34 -35.68
N TYR A 310 9.83 -2.41 -34.96
CA TYR A 310 8.63 -2.63 -34.17
C TYR A 310 7.37 -1.95 -34.73
N THR A 311 7.37 -1.63 -36.02
CA THR A 311 6.25 -0.96 -36.72
C THR A 311 4.93 -1.73 -36.63
N ASP A 312 4.99 -3.06 -36.57
CA ASP A 312 3.80 -3.93 -36.64
C ASP A 312 2.91 -3.88 -35.39
N ILE A 313 3.32 -3.16 -34.35
CA ILE A 313 2.61 -3.07 -33.07
C ILE A 313 1.52 -1.99 -33.11
N PHE A 314 1.73 -0.92 -33.89
CA PHE A 314 0.76 0.17 -33.99
C PHE A 314 -0.08 0.00 -35.25
N SER A 315 -1.39 -0.15 -35.07
CA SER A 315 -2.34 -0.28 -36.18
C SER A 315 -2.37 0.99 -37.02
N ASN A 316 -2.53 0.87 -38.33
CA ASN A 316 -2.72 2.02 -39.23
C ASN A 316 -4.17 2.54 -39.17
N ASN A 317 -4.58 3.07 -38.02
CA ASN A 317 -5.89 3.68 -37.81
C ASN A 317 -5.76 5.10 -37.20
N THR A 318 -6.85 5.86 -37.29
CA THR A 318 -6.94 7.24 -36.76
C THR A 318 -7.47 7.28 -35.32
N GLU A 319 -7.56 6.13 -34.65
CA GLU A 319 -7.94 6.06 -33.24
C GLU A 319 -6.79 6.51 -32.36
N LEU A 320 -7.13 7.08 -31.21
CA LEU A 320 -6.13 7.47 -30.21
C LEU A 320 -5.37 6.23 -29.72
N VAL A 321 -4.08 6.39 -29.45
CA VAL A 321 -3.26 5.29 -28.97
C VAL A 321 -3.66 4.93 -27.55
N GLU A 322 -4.11 3.70 -27.36
CA GLU A 322 -4.19 3.08 -26.03
C GLU A 322 -2.80 2.55 -25.67
N VAL A 323 -2.23 3.09 -24.60
CA VAL A 323 -0.84 2.83 -24.21
C VAL A 323 -0.78 2.02 -22.92
N ASP A 324 0.19 1.13 -22.88
CA ASP A 324 0.55 0.29 -21.75
C ASP A 324 2.07 0.28 -21.58
N ILE A 325 2.57 -0.47 -20.59
CA ILE A 325 4.01 -0.58 -20.32
C ILE A 325 4.79 -1.06 -21.56
N TYR A 326 4.20 -1.96 -22.37
CA TYR A 326 4.82 -2.51 -23.56
C TYR A 326 4.88 -1.49 -24.70
N LYS A 327 3.73 -0.95 -25.12
CA LYS A 327 3.62 0.08 -26.17
C LYS A 327 4.34 1.36 -25.80
N GLY A 328 4.36 1.72 -24.51
CA GLY A 328 5.13 2.86 -23.99
C GLY A 328 6.63 2.68 -24.23
N GLY A 329 7.18 1.52 -23.90
CA GLY A 329 8.59 1.20 -24.16
C GLY A 329 8.93 1.20 -25.65
N ILE A 330 8.06 0.65 -26.49
CA ILE A 330 8.25 0.65 -27.95
C ILE A 330 8.19 2.08 -28.51
N PHE A 331 7.27 2.91 -28.04
CA PHE A 331 7.18 4.32 -28.43
C PHE A 331 8.49 5.07 -28.13
N LEU A 332 9.03 4.91 -26.92
CA LEU A 332 10.32 5.50 -26.54
C LEU A 332 11.44 4.99 -27.46
N GLY A 333 11.42 3.69 -27.79
CA GLY A 333 12.31 3.09 -28.78
C GLY A 333 12.19 3.70 -30.17
N CYS A 334 10.97 3.94 -30.64
CA CYS A 334 10.71 4.54 -31.95
C CYS A 334 11.15 6.00 -32.00
N GLN A 335 10.88 6.80 -30.97
CA GLN A 335 11.14 8.23 -30.98
C GLN A 335 12.60 8.58 -30.66
N PHE A 336 13.21 7.87 -29.70
CA PHE A 336 14.52 8.22 -29.14
C PHE A 336 15.60 7.14 -29.36
N GLY A 337 15.24 6.03 -30.00
CA GLY A 337 16.13 4.92 -30.32
C GLY A 337 16.06 3.78 -29.31
N ILE A 338 16.60 2.62 -29.70
CA ILE A 338 16.45 1.36 -28.96
C ILE A 338 17.03 1.38 -27.53
N GLY A 339 17.99 2.29 -27.26
CA GLY A 339 18.55 2.47 -25.93
C GLY A 339 17.52 2.94 -24.91
N ALA A 340 16.62 3.86 -25.29
CA ALA A 340 15.53 4.33 -24.43
C ALA A 340 14.55 3.20 -24.09
N MET A 341 14.21 2.36 -25.08
CA MET A 341 13.40 1.16 -24.85
C MET A 341 14.03 0.20 -23.82
N TYR A 342 15.34 -0.03 -23.88
CA TYR A 342 16.03 -0.88 -22.91
C TYR A 342 16.13 -0.25 -21.52
N ILE A 343 16.36 1.06 -21.43
CA ILE A 343 16.40 1.78 -20.15
C ILE A 343 15.02 1.73 -19.48
N TRP A 344 13.95 1.96 -20.25
CA TRP A 344 12.57 1.75 -19.81
C TRP A 344 12.37 0.33 -19.27
N ALA A 345 12.76 -0.69 -20.04
CA ALA A 345 12.59 -2.08 -19.62
C ALA A 345 13.39 -2.44 -18.36
N ILE A 346 14.60 -1.89 -18.16
CA ILE A 346 15.38 -2.05 -16.92
C ILE A 346 14.65 -1.41 -15.73
N GLY A 347 14.08 -0.22 -15.91
CA GLY A 347 13.28 0.45 -14.89
C GLY A 347 12.06 -0.38 -14.48
N ILE A 348 11.31 -0.90 -15.45
CA ILE A 348 10.14 -1.77 -15.21
C ILE A 348 10.56 -3.10 -14.56
N LEU A 349 11.70 -3.68 -14.96
CA LEU A 349 12.21 -4.88 -14.31
C LEU A 349 12.52 -4.61 -12.83
N ALA A 350 13.19 -3.50 -12.51
CA ALA A 350 13.46 -3.11 -11.12
C ALA A 350 12.18 -2.86 -10.31
N ALA A 351 11.16 -2.23 -10.92
CA ALA A 351 9.84 -2.04 -10.33
C ALA A 351 9.17 -3.39 -10.01
N GLY A 352 9.11 -4.30 -10.97
CA GLY A 352 8.52 -5.63 -10.80
C GLY A 352 9.22 -6.46 -9.71
N GLN A 353 10.56 -6.53 -9.75
CA GLN A 353 11.34 -7.27 -8.76
C GLN A 353 11.17 -6.74 -7.33
N SER A 354 11.21 -5.41 -7.18
CA SER A 354 11.11 -4.78 -5.87
C SER A 354 9.71 -4.93 -5.29
N SER A 355 8.67 -4.70 -6.07
CA SER A 355 7.28 -4.88 -5.62
C SER A 355 7.01 -6.32 -5.22
N THR A 356 7.55 -7.30 -5.96
CA THR A 356 7.42 -8.73 -5.66
C THR A 356 7.85 -9.13 -4.25
N MET A 357 8.92 -8.54 -3.77
CA MET A 357 9.37 -8.76 -2.40
C MET A 357 8.43 -8.10 -1.38
N THR A 358 7.89 -6.92 -1.68
CA THR A 358 6.94 -6.22 -0.79
C THR A 358 5.59 -6.91 -0.69
N GLY A 359 5.03 -7.44 -1.80
CA GLY A 359 3.81 -8.23 -1.82
C GLY A 359 3.93 -9.49 -0.97
N CYS A 360 5.09 -10.16 -1.02
CA CYS A 360 5.37 -11.32 -0.17
C CYS A 360 5.36 -10.96 1.34
N TYR A 361 5.95 -9.83 1.73
CA TYR A 361 5.88 -9.36 3.12
C TYR A 361 4.48 -8.95 3.54
N ALA A 362 3.73 -8.27 2.67
CA ALA A 362 2.35 -7.88 2.95
C ALA A 362 1.47 -9.12 3.19
N GLY A 363 1.56 -10.13 2.32
CA GLY A 363 0.88 -11.41 2.48
C GLY A 363 1.30 -12.17 3.73
N GLN A 364 2.58 -12.08 4.12
CA GLN A 364 3.02 -12.61 5.40
C GLN A 364 2.29 -11.94 6.58
N PHE A 365 2.35 -10.62 6.72
CA PHE A 365 1.69 -9.92 7.83
C PHE A 365 0.17 -10.09 7.86
N VAL A 366 -0.47 -10.10 6.68
CA VAL A 366 -1.92 -10.28 6.55
C VAL A 366 -2.34 -11.69 7.00
N MET A 367 -1.74 -12.75 6.46
CA MET A 367 -2.10 -14.12 6.86
C MET A 367 -1.78 -14.42 8.33
N GLU A 368 -0.62 -13.97 8.83
CA GLU A 368 -0.24 -14.18 10.24
C GLU A 368 -1.19 -13.46 11.18
N GLY A 369 -1.50 -12.19 10.90
CA GLY A 369 -2.35 -11.39 11.77
C GLY A 369 -3.80 -11.87 11.76
N PHE A 370 -4.40 -12.02 10.57
CA PHE A 370 -5.84 -12.31 10.46
C PHE A 370 -6.23 -13.75 10.80
N LEU A 371 -5.35 -14.72 10.55
CA LEU A 371 -5.65 -16.14 10.74
C LEU A 371 -4.87 -16.79 11.89
N ASN A 372 -3.89 -16.08 12.47
CA ASN A 372 -2.96 -16.63 13.47
C ASN A 372 -2.32 -17.96 13.01
N LEU A 373 -2.09 -18.08 11.71
CA LEU A 373 -1.64 -19.30 11.04
C LEU A 373 -0.13 -19.50 11.24
N GLN A 374 0.25 -20.59 11.90
CA GLN A 374 1.64 -20.96 12.17
C GLN A 374 2.29 -21.69 10.99
N TRP A 375 2.29 -21.08 9.79
CA TRP A 375 2.99 -21.60 8.62
C TRP A 375 4.43 -21.08 8.55
N SER A 376 5.37 -21.94 8.14
CA SER A 376 6.72 -21.50 7.81
C SER A 376 6.70 -20.51 6.65
N ARG A 377 7.54 -19.46 6.72
CA ARG A 377 7.57 -18.34 5.76
C ARG A 377 7.60 -18.80 4.30
N TRP A 378 8.44 -19.78 3.95
CA TRP A 378 8.52 -20.28 2.56
C TRP A 378 7.19 -20.85 2.06
N LYS A 379 6.40 -21.53 2.91
CA LYS A 379 5.18 -22.24 2.48
C LYS A 379 4.12 -21.23 2.11
N ARG A 380 4.08 -20.14 2.88
CA ARG A 380 3.17 -19.04 2.65
C ARG A 380 3.49 -18.30 1.36
N VAL A 381 4.75 -17.88 1.21
CA VAL A 381 5.21 -17.17 0.00
C VAL A 381 5.01 -18.03 -1.24
N GLY A 382 5.36 -19.32 -1.17
CA GLY A 382 5.11 -20.25 -2.28
C GLY A 382 3.63 -20.39 -2.61
N PHE A 383 2.75 -20.47 -1.60
CA PHE A 383 1.30 -20.55 -1.82
C PHE A 383 0.74 -19.30 -2.50
N THR A 384 0.99 -18.12 -1.95
CA THR A 384 0.49 -16.85 -2.53
C THR A 384 0.99 -16.65 -3.95
N ARG A 385 2.25 -17.03 -4.22
CA ARG A 385 2.85 -16.95 -5.56
C ARG A 385 2.25 -17.93 -6.55
N VAL A 386 1.99 -19.18 -6.15
CA VAL A 386 1.31 -20.13 -7.04
C VAL A 386 -0.10 -19.64 -7.38
N VAL A 387 -0.82 -19.09 -6.40
CA VAL A 387 -2.18 -18.56 -6.61
C VAL A 387 -2.18 -17.35 -7.55
N ALA A 388 -1.15 -16.50 -7.52
CA ALA A 388 -1.04 -15.35 -8.41
C ALA A 388 -0.48 -15.70 -9.81
N ILE A 389 0.51 -16.58 -9.90
CA ILE A 389 1.14 -16.97 -11.17
C ILE A 389 0.20 -17.82 -12.01
N ALA A 390 -0.63 -18.69 -11.41
CA ALA A 390 -1.55 -19.56 -12.15
C ALA A 390 -2.51 -18.79 -13.10
N PRO A 391 -3.29 -17.79 -12.64
CA PRO A 391 -4.16 -17.01 -13.54
C PRO A 391 -3.34 -16.19 -14.54
N THR A 392 -2.23 -15.58 -14.13
CA THR A 392 -1.38 -14.79 -15.05
C THR A 392 -0.77 -15.65 -16.15
N PHE A 393 -0.32 -16.86 -15.82
CA PHE A 393 0.18 -17.82 -16.79
C PHE A 393 -0.91 -18.27 -17.76
N TYR A 394 -2.12 -18.55 -17.25
CA TYR A 394 -3.27 -18.90 -18.08
C TYR A 394 -3.56 -17.80 -19.11
N PHE A 395 -3.66 -16.54 -18.67
CA PHE A 395 -3.87 -15.41 -19.59
C PHE A 395 -2.69 -15.22 -20.55
N ALA A 396 -1.44 -15.30 -20.08
CA ALA A 396 -0.28 -15.13 -20.94
C ALA A 396 -0.10 -16.26 -21.98
N PHE A 397 -0.64 -17.46 -21.73
CA PHE A 397 -0.53 -18.60 -22.63
C PHE A 397 -1.68 -18.66 -23.64
N PHE A 398 -2.91 -18.37 -23.21
CA PHE A 398 -4.11 -18.50 -24.06
C PHE A 398 -4.56 -17.19 -24.72
N THR A 399 -4.01 -16.05 -24.29
CA THR A 399 -4.51 -14.74 -24.67
C THR A 399 -3.41 -13.87 -25.31
N ASN A 400 -3.79 -12.94 -26.19
CA ASN A 400 -2.87 -12.03 -26.86
C ASN A 400 -2.39 -10.91 -25.93
N ILE A 401 -1.28 -10.25 -26.30
CA ILE A 401 -0.65 -9.20 -25.49
C ILE A 401 -1.59 -8.02 -25.17
N ASN A 402 -2.51 -7.70 -26.08
CA ASN A 402 -3.46 -6.60 -25.90
C ASN A 402 -4.47 -6.85 -24.78
N ASP A 403 -4.78 -8.11 -24.48
CA ASP A 403 -5.74 -8.45 -23.42
C ASP A 403 -5.07 -8.44 -22.02
N LEU A 404 -3.74 -8.59 -21.96
CA LEU A 404 -2.97 -8.40 -20.72
C LEU A 404 -3.01 -6.95 -20.25
N THR A 405 -3.06 -6.00 -21.18
CA THR A 405 -3.19 -4.56 -20.90
C THR A 405 -4.52 -4.22 -20.23
N GLY A 406 -5.64 -4.71 -20.77
CA GLY A 406 -6.95 -4.51 -20.15
C GLY A 406 -7.04 -5.13 -18.74
N MET A 407 -6.25 -6.17 -18.48
CA MET A 407 -6.19 -6.81 -17.17
C MET A 407 -5.61 -5.89 -16.09
N ASN A 408 -4.59 -5.09 -16.41
CA ASN A 408 -3.97 -4.19 -15.41
C ASN A 408 -4.93 -3.06 -14.96
N ASP A 409 -5.80 -2.57 -15.86
CA ASP A 409 -6.84 -1.61 -15.49
C ASP A 409 -7.90 -2.23 -14.56
N ILE A 410 -8.31 -3.47 -14.86
CA ILE A 410 -9.23 -4.22 -14.01
C ILE A 410 -8.61 -4.44 -12.63
N LEU A 411 -7.33 -4.80 -12.57
CA LEU A 411 -6.60 -5.00 -11.31
C LEU A 411 -6.51 -3.70 -10.50
N ASN A 412 -6.20 -2.57 -11.13
CA ASN A 412 -6.20 -1.25 -10.47
C ASN A 412 -7.58 -0.88 -9.90
N ALA A 413 -8.65 -1.21 -10.63
CA ALA A 413 -9.99 -0.98 -10.13
C ALA A 413 -10.38 -1.92 -8.97
N VAL A 414 -9.92 -3.17 -9.01
CA VAL A 414 -10.04 -4.12 -7.91
C VAL A 414 -9.30 -3.61 -6.65
N MET A 415 -8.13 -2.98 -6.81
CA MET A 415 -7.43 -2.30 -5.70
C MET A 415 -8.25 -1.18 -5.08
N SER A 416 -8.87 -0.35 -5.94
CA SER A 416 -9.75 0.71 -5.48
C SER A 416 -10.91 0.14 -4.65
N LEU A 417 -11.52 -0.98 -5.08
CA LEU A 417 -12.60 -1.65 -4.34
C LEU A 417 -12.16 -2.17 -2.97
N GLN A 418 -10.89 -2.50 -2.79
CA GLN A 418 -10.38 -3.05 -1.53
C GLN A 418 -10.00 -1.97 -0.51
N LEU A 419 -9.80 -0.73 -0.95
CA LEU A 419 -9.37 0.39 -0.12
C LEU A 419 -10.15 0.54 1.20
N PRO A 420 -11.50 0.52 1.24
CA PRO A 420 -12.25 0.70 2.48
C PRO A 420 -11.90 -0.32 3.57
N PHE A 421 -11.52 -1.55 3.18
CA PHE A 421 -11.17 -2.62 4.11
C PHE A 421 -9.77 -2.47 4.71
N ALA A 422 -8.96 -1.55 4.21
CA ALA A 422 -7.68 -1.17 4.80
C ALA A 422 -7.77 0.19 5.51
N THR A 423 -8.44 1.17 4.91
CA THR A 423 -8.52 2.53 5.44
C THR A 423 -9.41 2.61 6.69
N LEU A 424 -10.60 2.01 6.68
CA LEU A 424 -11.53 2.08 7.82
C LEU A 424 -10.93 1.46 9.11
N PRO A 425 -10.30 0.27 9.08
CA PRO A 425 -9.66 -0.28 10.27
C PRO A 425 -8.52 0.59 10.80
N VAL A 426 -7.65 1.13 9.93
CA VAL A 426 -6.55 2.02 10.35
C VAL A 426 -7.10 3.22 11.12
N ILE A 427 -8.14 3.88 10.58
CA ILE A 427 -8.74 5.05 11.22
C ILE A 427 -9.41 4.65 12.54
N ALA A 428 -10.15 3.54 12.54
CA ALA A 428 -10.89 3.08 13.72
C ALA A 428 -9.95 2.83 14.89
N PHE A 429 -8.84 2.15 14.66
CA PHE A 429 -7.90 1.82 15.73
C PHE A 429 -7.03 3.01 16.13
N THR A 430 -6.61 3.85 15.17
CA THR A 430 -5.80 5.04 15.49
C THR A 430 -6.61 6.18 16.13
N SER A 431 -7.94 6.15 16.01
CA SER A 431 -8.83 7.12 16.65
C SER A 431 -9.39 6.64 17.98
N ASN A 432 -9.15 5.37 18.37
CA ASN A 432 -9.65 4.80 19.62
C ASN A 432 -8.72 5.14 20.80
N PRO A 433 -9.19 5.88 21.83
CA PRO A 433 -8.38 6.23 23.00
C PRO A 433 -7.87 5.04 23.80
N ARG A 434 -8.58 3.90 23.79
CA ARG A 434 -8.15 2.70 24.51
C ARG A 434 -6.95 2.01 23.84
N ILE A 435 -6.82 2.18 22.53
CA ILE A 435 -5.73 1.55 21.75
C ILE A 435 -4.51 2.49 21.70
N MET A 436 -4.73 3.77 21.44
CA MET A 436 -3.63 4.73 21.21
C MET A 436 -3.24 5.54 22.45
N GLY A 437 -4.07 5.55 23.51
CA GLY A 437 -3.85 6.40 24.69
C GLY A 437 -3.76 7.87 24.31
N ASP A 438 -2.71 8.56 24.78
CA ASP A 438 -2.47 9.97 24.46
C ASP A 438 -2.08 10.24 22.99
N PHE A 439 -1.88 9.18 22.19
CA PHE A 439 -1.50 9.27 20.79
C PHE A 439 -2.69 9.12 19.84
N THR A 440 -3.92 9.42 20.27
CA THR A 440 -5.09 9.44 19.40
C THR A 440 -4.95 10.44 18.25
N ASN A 441 -5.78 10.26 17.21
CA ASN A 441 -5.86 11.21 16.12
C ASN A 441 -6.61 12.47 16.54
N GLY A 442 -6.10 13.63 16.11
CA GLY A 442 -6.84 14.88 16.22
C GLY A 442 -8.03 14.94 15.25
N TYR A 443 -9.05 15.74 15.60
CA TYR A 443 -10.28 15.90 14.82
C TYR A 443 -10.05 16.23 13.33
N LYS A 444 -9.00 16.99 13.00
CA LYS A 444 -8.65 17.32 11.61
C LYS A 444 -8.33 16.08 10.77
N ASN A 445 -7.50 15.17 11.29
CA ASN A 445 -7.13 13.95 10.56
C ASN A 445 -8.35 13.07 10.36
N ILE A 446 -9.18 12.94 11.40
CA ILE A 446 -10.44 12.19 11.36
C ILE A 446 -11.35 12.71 10.24
N ILE A 447 -11.59 14.03 10.17
CA ILE A 447 -12.43 14.63 9.13
C ILE A 447 -11.87 14.34 7.74
N ILE A 448 -10.57 14.58 7.53
CA ILE A 448 -9.91 14.32 6.24
C ILE A 448 -10.09 12.87 5.82
N THR A 449 -9.90 11.92 6.75
CA THR A 449 -9.99 10.50 6.39
C THR A 449 -11.42 9.99 6.22
N ILE A 450 -12.40 10.58 6.92
CA ILE A 450 -13.82 10.31 6.67
C ILE A 450 -14.20 10.79 5.27
N ILE A 451 -13.82 12.03 4.90
CA ILE A 451 -14.07 12.57 3.57
C ILE A 451 -13.43 11.66 2.51
N LEU A 452 -12.18 11.25 2.71
CA LEU A 452 -11.52 10.31 1.82
C LEU A 452 -12.32 9.00 1.68
N SER A 453 -12.73 8.40 2.80
CA SER A 453 -13.46 7.13 2.79
C SER A 453 -14.78 7.27 2.02
N ILE A 454 -15.49 8.38 2.19
CA ILE A 454 -16.73 8.68 1.44
C ILE A 454 -16.44 8.81 -0.06
N VAL A 455 -15.40 9.56 -0.45
CA VAL A 455 -15.01 9.72 -1.85
C VAL A 455 -14.67 8.38 -2.49
N ILE A 456 -13.81 7.57 -1.86
CA ILE A 456 -13.42 6.23 -2.36
C ILE A 456 -14.64 5.33 -2.49
N ILE A 457 -15.51 5.26 -1.46
CA ILE A 457 -16.70 4.41 -1.50
C ILE A 457 -17.64 4.86 -2.64
N SER A 458 -17.82 6.16 -2.84
CA SER A 458 -18.70 6.70 -3.88
C SER A 458 -18.19 6.37 -5.29
N ILE A 459 -16.88 6.55 -5.48
CA ILE A 459 -16.16 6.19 -6.70
C ILE A 459 -16.29 4.69 -7.00
N ASN A 460 -16.08 3.84 -6.01
CA ASN A 460 -16.17 2.40 -6.16
C ASN A 460 -17.58 1.94 -6.51
N ILE A 461 -18.60 2.55 -5.88
CA ILE A 461 -20.00 2.27 -6.22
C ILE A 461 -20.27 2.64 -7.68
N TYR A 462 -19.83 3.81 -8.13
CA TYR A 462 -19.96 4.23 -9.53
C TYR A 462 -19.27 3.25 -10.48
N PHE A 463 -18.03 2.85 -10.19
CA PHE A 463 -17.28 1.90 -11.00
C PHE A 463 -17.98 0.54 -11.11
N VAL A 464 -18.49 -0.01 -10.00
CA VAL A 464 -19.21 -1.28 -10.01
C VAL A 464 -20.49 -1.17 -10.84
N ILE A 465 -21.26 -0.08 -10.69
CA ILE A 465 -22.49 0.15 -11.45
C ILE A 465 -22.17 0.21 -12.95
N TYR A 466 -21.18 1.03 -13.33
CA TYR A 466 -20.78 1.19 -14.73
C TYR A 466 -20.39 -0.15 -15.38
N ASN A 467 -19.53 -0.93 -14.73
CA ASN A 467 -19.10 -2.22 -15.29
C ASN A 467 -20.20 -3.29 -15.28
N THR A 468 -21.07 -3.30 -14.26
CA THR A 468 -22.20 -4.24 -14.19
C THR A 468 -23.19 -3.99 -15.34
N ILE A 469 -23.47 -2.71 -15.64
CA ILE A 469 -24.37 -2.33 -16.72
C ILE A 469 -23.77 -2.67 -18.10
N ASN A 470 -22.47 -2.44 -18.30
CA ASN A 470 -21.85 -2.57 -19.62
C ASN A 470 -21.39 -4.00 -19.97
N TYR A 471 -20.91 -4.79 -19.01
CA TYR A 471 -20.29 -6.10 -19.29
C TYR A 471 -21.17 -7.31 -18.97
N PHE A 472 -22.10 -7.23 -18.01
CA PHE A 472 -22.74 -8.42 -17.42
C PHE A 472 -24.20 -8.66 -17.83
N THR A 473 -24.70 -7.97 -18.88
CA THR A 473 -26.11 -8.03 -19.32
C THR A 473 -26.55 -9.38 -19.92
N HIS A 474 -25.65 -10.31 -20.19
CA HIS A 474 -25.98 -11.52 -20.96
C HIS A 474 -26.35 -12.75 -20.11
N SER A 475 -26.09 -12.76 -18.79
CA SER A 475 -26.48 -13.89 -17.94
C SER A 475 -27.05 -13.46 -16.58
N TRP A 476 -28.30 -13.86 -16.32
CA TRP A 476 -29.04 -13.50 -15.11
C TRP A 476 -28.40 -14.04 -13.83
N ILE A 477 -27.70 -15.19 -13.91
CA ILE A 477 -27.01 -15.82 -12.77
C ILE A 477 -25.81 -14.98 -12.33
N LEU A 478 -24.99 -14.50 -13.27
CA LEU A 478 -23.85 -13.64 -12.94
C LEU A 478 -24.34 -12.30 -12.37
N MET A 479 -25.41 -11.75 -12.93
CA MET A 479 -26.02 -10.53 -12.41
C MET A 479 -26.52 -10.70 -10.97
N LEU A 480 -27.22 -11.80 -10.63
CA LEU A 480 -27.62 -12.10 -9.26
C LEU A 480 -26.42 -12.26 -8.32
N GLY A 481 -25.36 -12.94 -8.78
CA GLY A 481 -24.11 -13.08 -8.03
C GLY A 481 -23.45 -11.74 -7.71
N ILE A 482 -23.36 -10.84 -8.70
CA ILE A 482 -22.80 -9.49 -8.54
C ILE A 482 -23.63 -8.65 -7.59
N ILE A 483 -24.97 -8.69 -7.71
CA ILE A 483 -25.86 -7.94 -6.81
C ILE A 483 -25.74 -8.47 -5.37
N ALA A 484 -25.71 -9.79 -5.19
CA ALA A 484 -25.52 -10.40 -3.87
C ALA A 484 -24.16 -10.02 -3.26
N TYR A 485 -23.09 -10.09 -4.05
CA TYR A 485 -21.77 -9.65 -3.63
C TYR A 485 -21.74 -8.15 -3.27
N GLY A 486 -22.32 -7.30 -4.11
CA GLY A 486 -22.42 -5.85 -3.87
C GLY A 486 -23.19 -5.53 -2.59
N PHE A 487 -24.27 -6.26 -2.31
CA PHE A 487 -25.01 -6.13 -1.05
C PHE A 487 -24.16 -6.51 0.16
N ILE A 488 -23.45 -7.65 0.10
CA ILE A 488 -22.53 -8.07 1.18
C ILE A 488 -21.42 -7.04 1.36
N TYR A 489 -20.84 -6.53 0.28
CA TYR A 489 -19.79 -5.51 0.30
C TYR A 489 -20.28 -4.23 1.00
N ILE A 490 -21.44 -3.70 0.63
CA ILE A 490 -22.02 -2.50 1.24
C ILE A 490 -22.32 -2.74 2.72
N LEU A 491 -22.90 -3.89 3.07
CA LEU A 491 -23.17 -4.27 4.45
C LEU A 491 -21.89 -4.32 5.28
N MET A 492 -20.81 -4.86 4.73
CA MET A 492 -19.51 -4.95 5.37
C MET A 492 -18.85 -3.56 5.54
N CYS A 493 -18.92 -2.70 4.52
CA CYS A 493 -18.49 -1.30 4.63
C CYS A 493 -19.28 -0.54 5.70
N ALA A 494 -20.60 -0.76 5.78
CA ALA A 494 -21.45 -0.16 6.81
C ALA A 494 -21.09 -0.67 8.20
N TYR A 495 -20.82 -1.97 8.36
CA TYR A 495 -20.35 -2.56 9.62
C TYR A 495 -19.04 -1.93 10.09
N LEU A 496 -18.04 -1.82 9.20
CA LEU A 496 -16.74 -1.23 9.53
C LEU A 496 -16.86 0.27 9.83
N SER A 497 -17.70 0.99 9.10
CA SER A 497 -17.99 2.42 9.35
C SER A 497 -18.68 2.63 10.70
N LEU A 498 -19.61 1.75 11.07
CA LEU A 498 -20.27 1.79 12.37
C LEU A 498 -19.29 1.46 13.49
N HIS A 499 -18.41 0.46 13.30
CA HIS A 499 -17.34 0.15 14.25
C HIS A 499 -16.37 1.33 14.42
N LEU A 500 -16.00 2.00 13.33
CA LEU A 500 -15.22 3.24 13.35
C LEU A 500 -15.92 4.31 14.20
N PHE A 501 -17.20 4.57 13.93
CA PHE A 501 -17.99 5.57 14.67
C PHE A 501 -18.05 5.25 16.18
N ILE A 502 -18.28 3.99 16.54
CA ILE A 502 -18.29 3.53 17.94
C ILE A 502 -16.91 3.65 18.59
N SER A 503 -15.83 3.40 17.83
CA SER A 503 -14.46 3.51 18.32
C SER A 503 -14.05 4.95 18.62
N MET A 504 -14.70 5.92 17.97
CA MET A 504 -14.50 7.36 18.20
C MET A 504 -15.36 7.93 19.33
N LEU A 505 -16.41 7.23 19.74
CA LEU A 505 -17.34 7.67 20.76
C LEU A 505 -16.77 7.44 22.17
N ASP A 506 -16.90 8.46 23.02
CA ASP A 506 -16.57 8.37 24.44
C ASP A 506 -17.38 7.28 25.14
N ASP A 507 -16.81 6.75 26.23
CA ASP A 507 -17.38 5.68 27.04
C ASP A 507 -18.77 6.02 27.61
N CYS A 508 -19.08 7.31 27.76
CA CYS A 508 -20.37 7.80 28.27
C CYS A 508 -21.48 7.92 27.21
N SER A 509 -21.19 7.65 25.93
CA SER A 509 -22.19 7.81 24.87
C SER A 509 -23.30 6.74 24.95
N PRO A 510 -24.58 7.13 24.76
CA PRO A 510 -25.72 6.20 24.89
C PRO A 510 -25.69 5.08 23.84
N LEU A 511 -25.11 5.35 22.67
CA LEU A 511 -24.99 4.40 21.58
C LEU A 511 -24.02 3.25 21.91
N ARG A 512 -22.94 3.54 22.63
CA ARG A 512 -21.96 2.54 23.06
C ARG A 512 -22.46 1.69 24.23
N ARG A 513 -23.34 2.24 25.07
CA ARG A 513 -23.99 1.50 26.17
C ARG A 513 -25.06 0.52 25.69
N ASN A 514 -25.48 0.59 24.43
CA ASN A 514 -26.50 -0.32 23.91
C ASN A 514 -25.94 -1.77 23.87
N PRO A 515 -26.52 -2.70 24.63
CA PRO A 515 -26.02 -4.07 24.73
C PRO A 515 -26.10 -4.82 23.40
N PHE A 516 -27.02 -4.45 22.51
CA PHE A 516 -27.10 -5.03 21.17
C PHE A 516 -25.88 -4.64 20.32
N ILE A 517 -25.50 -3.36 20.35
CA ILE A 517 -24.35 -2.84 19.60
C ILE A 517 -23.05 -3.46 20.13
N MET A 518 -22.87 -3.50 21.45
CA MET A 518 -21.68 -4.11 22.04
C MET A 518 -21.63 -5.64 21.78
N LYS A 519 -22.78 -6.31 21.70
CA LYS A 519 -22.87 -7.74 21.38
C LYS A 519 -22.54 -8.05 19.92
N TYR A 520 -22.71 -7.15 18.95
CA TYR A 520 -22.43 -7.46 17.54
C TYR A 520 -21.21 -6.74 16.96
N ILE A 521 -20.89 -5.57 17.51
CA ILE A 521 -19.88 -4.65 16.98
C ILE A 521 -18.79 -4.35 18.02
N GLY A 522 -19.06 -4.55 19.32
CA GLY A 522 -18.06 -4.38 20.36
C GLY A 522 -16.91 -5.40 20.25
N PRO A 523 -15.70 -5.04 20.74
CA PRO A 523 -14.58 -5.97 20.81
C PRO A 523 -14.97 -7.21 21.63
N GLU A 524 -14.44 -8.38 21.25
CA GLU A 524 -14.65 -9.60 22.05
C GLU A 524 -14.20 -9.34 23.50
N ILE A 525 -15.13 -9.56 24.43
CA ILE A 525 -15.02 -9.24 25.85
C ILE A 525 -13.83 -10.01 26.42
N GLY A 526 -12.67 -9.34 26.55
CA GLY A 526 -11.41 -9.93 27.02
C GLY A 526 -10.15 -9.17 26.61
N ASN A 527 -10.15 -8.43 25.49
CA ASN A 527 -8.96 -7.75 24.95
C ASN A 527 -8.92 -6.25 25.28
N ASN A 528 -9.06 -5.87 26.56
CA ASN A 528 -8.83 -4.48 26.96
C ASN A 528 -7.32 -4.20 26.96
N PHE A 529 -6.87 -3.28 26.11
CA PHE A 529 -5.55 -2.64 26.24
C PHE A 529 -5.59 -1.73 27.48
N SER A 530 -5.30 -2.29 28.65
CA SER A 530 -5.12 -1.51 29.87
C SER A 530 -3.74 -0.83 29.84
N HIS A 531 -3.66 0.35 29.25
CA HIS A 531 -2.57 1.26 29.57
C HIS A 531 -2.79 1.79 31.00
N HIS A 532 -1.79 1.57 31.86
CA HIS A 532 -1.75 2.06 33.24
C HIS A 532 -2.04 3.56 33.34
N GLN A 533 -3.23 3.91 33.80
CA GLN A 533 -3.50 5.16 34.52
C GLN A 533 -3.84 4.78 35.95
N GLN A 534 -2.82 4.73 36.82
CA GLN A 534 -3.05 4.81 38.26
C GLN A 534 -3.58 6.21 38.58
N THR A 535 -4.83 6.25 38.99
CA THR A 535 -5.49 7.36 39.68
C THR A 535 -4.76 7.65 40.98
N ASN A 536 -3.92 8.70 41.01
CA ASN A 536 -3.45 9.31 42.25
C ASN A 536 -4.17 10.64 42.45
N SER A 537 -5.35 10.59 43.07
CA SER A 537 -5.91 11.71 43.83
C SER A 537 -7.11 11.23 44.62
N THR A 538 -6.90 10.89 45.90
CA THR A 538 -7.75 11.18 47.07
C THR A 538 -7.64 10.08 48.13
N SER A 539 -6.73 10.28 49.08
CA SER A 539 -6.96 9.85 50.46
C SER A 539 -6.07 10.69 51.38
N THR A 540 -6.68 11.69 51.99
CA THR A 540 -6.20 12.39 53.19
C THR A 540 -5.82 11.39 54.29
N PRO A 541 -4.69 11.55 54.99
CA PRO A 541 -4.39 10.74 56.17
C PRO A 541 -5.09 11.35 57.40
N PRO A 542 -5.63 10.55 58.34
CA PRO A 542 -6.00 11.04 59.65
C PRO A 542 -4.76 11.15 60.54
N SER A 543 -4.79 12.17 61.39
CA SER A 543 -3.77 12.57 62.36
C SER A 543 -3.73 11.71 63.64
N SER A 544 -2.52 11.60 64.19
CA SER A 544 -2.11 11.50 65.61
C SER A 544 -2.59 10.33 66.49
N GLN A 545 -1.64 9.54 67.03
CA GLN A 545 -1.21 9.62 68.45
C GLN A 545 -0.09 8.62 68.78
N ASP A 546 0.83 9.09 69.65
CA ASP A 546 1.98 8.40 70.24
C ASP A 546 1.61 7.18 71.09
N ASP A 547 2.51 6.19 71.18
CA ASP A 547 3.05 5.64 72.45
C ASP A 547 3.97 4.41 72.23
N ILE A 548 5.17 4.50 72.78
CA ILE A 548 6.16 3.45 73.11
C ILE A 548 6.08 3.28 74.65
N PRO A 549 6.51 2.20 75.37
CA PRO A 549 7.16 0.92 74.99
C PRO A 549 6.50 -0.35 75.63
N ASN A 550 6.98 -1.56 75.29
CA ASN A 550 7.48 -2.49 76.30
C ASN A 550 8.29 -3.69 75.75
N ILE A 551 9.26 -4.06 76.58
CA ILE A 551 10.40 -4.98 76.41
C ILE A 551 10.01 -6.44 76.70
N LYS A 552 10.64 -7.39 75.98
CA LYS A 552 11.13 -8.75 76.36
C LYS A 552 11.60 -9.39 75.04
N LEU A 553 12.84 -9.78 74.80
CA LEU A 553 13.89 -10.42 75.61
C LEU A 553 15.27 -10.00 75.08
#